data_AF-G6B035-F1
#
_entry.id   AF-G6B035-F1
#
_cell.length_a   1.000
_cell.length_b   1.000
_cell.length_c   1.000
_cell.angle_alpha   90.00
_cell.angle_beta   90.00
_cell.angle_gamma   90.00
#
_symmetry.space_group_name_H-M   'P 1'
#
loop_
_entity.id
_entity.type
_entity.pdbx_description
1 polymer ?
#
loop_
_entity_poly.entity_id
_entity_poly.type
_entity_poly.pdbx_seq_one_letter_code
_entity_poly.pdbx_strand_id
1 'polypeptide(L)'
;MKLKYLASLMLATLIFASCDDTTGDIGSGTLIDGSDNLNIVTDTFEVKTRSIVADSVLARTYTSYIGKVRDPETGAYLSSDFMTQFYMPEGFEFPNKDSVKIANKGQIKADSCDIRLYYKEFYGDSLAPMKLTAYELSAPIPEKVYYSNFDPKKEGFVDESTAVNKVYTLTDLNVDVSVRNGSDYIKSICIPLNDSFGTELINQFYDHKEDFKDAYTFINKVTPGFYFKTKSGLGAMAHIYLSQLNVYFRHKTTTTKSDGTKRDTVIISSASFPGTEEVLQTTNIINDKAAIKRLAEEDTCTYIKSPAGIFTEMTIPVDDILRGHENDTINTAKVSLTRINPIANGDYALNTPTTLLMIPKAEMYSFFENKQVANYKTSFLATYSSTTNQYTFNNIGSLVRYMGENRSKEDWNKVVIIPVTVTKNTSGELTNITHDMSIASTKLVGGSNNRNGAINITVIYSKFK
;
A
#
# COMPACT_ATOMS: atom_id res chain seq x y z
N MET A 1 65.63 13.81 -15.52
CA MET A 1 64.63 13.31 -14.54
C MET A 1 63.99 14.48 -13.77
N LYS A 2 63.37 15.49 -14.42
CA LYS A 2 62.71 16.63 -13.72
C LYS A 2 61.54 17.33 -14.45
N LEU A 3 61.11 16.90 -15.64
CA LEU A 3 60.00 17.58 -16.36
C LEU A 3 58.68 16.80 -16.38
N LYS A 4 58.72 15.47 -16.26
CA LYS A 4 57.51 14.62 -16.29
C LYS A 4 56.74 14.62 -14.95
N TYR A 5 57.36 15.04 -13.85
CA TYR A 5 56.71 15.13 -12.53
C TYR A 5 56.09 16.51 -12.25
N LEU A 6 56.48 17.56 -12.99
CA LEU A 6 55.84 18.88 -12.86
C LEU A 6 54.48 18.91 -13.59
N ALA A 7 54.36 18.25 -14.75
CA ALA A 7 53.13 18.19 -15.50
C ALA A 7 52.03 17.36 -14.78
N SER A 8 52.41 16.33 -14.03
CA SER A 8 51.47 15.55 -13.22
C SER A 8 51.04 16.24 -11.91
N LEU A 9 51.87 17.14 -11.35
CA LEU A 9 51.50 17.93 -10.17
C LEU A 9 50.57 19.12 -10.50
N MET A 10 50.68 19.67 -11.72
CA MET A 10 49.80 20.73 -12.21
C MET A 10 48.40 20.21 -12.62
N LEU A 11 48.29 18.94 -13.01
CA LEU A 11 47.01 18.32 -13.35
C LEU A 11 46.25 17.79 -12.13
N ALA A 12 46.94 17.55 -11.01
CA ALA A 12 46.35 17.07 -9.76
C ALA A 12 45.73 18.18 -8.89
N THR A 13 46.03 19.45 -9.16
CA THR A 13 45.47 20.61 -8.42
C THR A 13 44.17 21.16 -9.02
N LEU A 14 43.77 20.69 -10.21
CA LEU A 14 42.51 21.07 -10.86
C LEU A 14 41.31 20.20 -10.44
N ILE A 15 41.48 19.24 -9.53
CA ILE A 15 40.41 18.29 -9.12
C ILE A 15 39.82 18.62 -7.72
N PHE A 16 40.34 19.62 -7.01
CA PHE A 16 39.81 20.04 -5.70
C PHE A 16 38.96 21.31 -5.71
N ALA A 17 38.50 21.75 -6.89
CA ALA A 17 37.46 22.78 -7.01
C ALA A 17 36.15 22.12 -7.48
N SER A 18 35.55 21.29 -6.62
CA SER A 18 34.17 20.83 -6.82
C SER A 18 33.21 21.58 -5.90
N CYS A 19 32.24 22.23 -6.53
CA CYS A 19 30.93 22.62 -6.00
C CYS A 19 30.91 23.55 -4.77
N ASP A 20 31.07 24.85 -5.04
CA ASP A 20 30.28 25.85 -4.32
C ASP A 20 28.88 25.89 -4.97
N ASP A 21 27.84 25.54 -4.22
CA ASP A 21 26.43 25.53 -4.66
C ASP A 21 25.84 26.95 -4.62
N THR A 22 26.43 27.86 -5.41
CA THR A 22 25.79 29.13 -5.74
C THR A 22 25.17 29.01 -7.13
N THR A 23 23.90 28.58 -7.18
CA THR A 23 23.06 28.60 -8.39
C THR A 23 22.63 30.03 -8.80
N GLY A 24 23.50 31.01 -8.57
CA GLY A 24 23.24 32.42 -8.86
C GLY A 24 23.43 32.81 -10.32
N ASP A 25 24.16 32.02 -11.12
CA ASP A 25 24.63 32.47 -12.45
C ASP A 25 24.48 31.46 -13.60
N ILE A 26 23.78 30.33 -13.41
CA ILE A 26 23.44 29.46 -14.54
C ILE A 26 22.19 30.01 -15.24
N GLY A 27 22.39 31.00 -16.12
CA GLY A 27 21.36 31.50 -17.03
C GLY A 27 21.58 32.90 -17.60
N SER A 28 22.50 33.70 -17.03
CA SER A 28 22.62 35.13 -17.31
C SER A 28 23.44 35.48 -18.57
N GLY A 29 24.02 34.51 -19.29
CA GLY A 29 25.10 34.79 -20.24
C GLY A 29 24.89 34.51 -21.74
N THR A 30 24.05 33.57 -22.16
CA THR A 30 24.23 33.01 -23.53
C THR A 30 23.00 32.45 -24.25
N LEU A 31 21.79 32.55 -23.68
CA LEU A 31 20.56 32.01 -24.31
C LEU A 31 19.48 33.07 -24.60
N ILE A 32 19.71 34.33 -24.23
CA ILE A 32 18.77 35.43 -24.44
C ILE A 32 19.55 36.53 -25.15
N ASP A 33 19.45 36.55 -26.48
CA ASP A 33 19.93 37.67 -27.27
C ASP A 33 19.18 38.92 -26.79
N GLY A 34 19.88 40.05 -26.65
CA GLY A 34 19.45 41.26 -25.93
C GLY A 34 18.24 42.01 -26.48
N SER A 35 17.34 41.33 -27.19
CA SER A 35 16.03 41.81 -27.65
C SER A 35 14.86 41.32 -26.79
N ASP A 36 15.00 40.19 -26.07
CA ASP A 36 13.95 39.70 -25.16
C ASP A 36 14.29 40.09 -23.73
N ASN A 37 13.58 41.11 -23.25
CA ASN A 37 13.65 41.73 -21.92
C ASN A 37 13.26 40.78 -20.75
N LEU A 38 13.68 39.52 -20.76
CA LEU A 38 13.34 38.54 -19.73
C LEU A 38 14.21 38.72 -18.47
N ASN A 39 13.59 38.96 -17.33
CA ASN A 39 14.23 39.03 -16.02
C ASN A 39 13.82 37.83 -15.16
N ILE A 40 14.80 37.13 -14.57
CA ILE A 40 14.57 35.98 -13.68
C ILE A 40 14.72 36.45 -12.23
N VAL A 41 13.68 36.22 -11.42
CA VAL A 41 13.65 36.60 -10.00
C VAL A 41 13.41 35.36 -9.15
N THR A 42 14.19 35.18 -8.09
CA THR A 42 14.01 34.09 -7.12
C THR A 42 13.53 34.66 -5.79
N ASP A 43 12.50 34.04 -5.21
CA ASP A 43 11.96 34.41 -3.90
C ASP A 43 11.68 33.15 -3.05
N THR A 44 11.52 33.33 -1.75
CA THR A 44 11.30 32.25 -0.79
C THR A 44 10.27 32.64 0.27
N PHE A 45 9.27 31.78 0.45
CA PHE A 45 8.16 32.02 1.39
C PHE A 45 8.06 30.88 2.39
N GLU A 46 7.76 31.20 3.64
CA GLU A 46 7.51 30.20 4.67
C GLU A 46 6.14 29.55 4.48
N VAL A 47 6.08 28.22 4.58
CA VAL A 47 4.82 27.46 4.56
C VAL A 47 4.51 26.93 5.96
N LYS A 48 3.22 26.87 6.29
CA LYS A 48 2.75 26.38 7.60
C LYS A 48 2.22 24.97 7.47
N THR A 49 2.56 24.09 8.41
CA THR A 49 2.09 22.70 8.41
C THR A 49 1.48 22.32 9.75
N ARG A 50 0.55 21.37 9.72
CA ARG A 50 0.02 20.69 10.90
C ARG A 50 -0.34 19.24 10.57
N SER A 51 -0.38 18.39 11.58
CA SER A 51 -0.94 17.06 11.43
C SER A 51 -2.47 17.08 11.39
N ILE A 52 -3.05 16.17 10.60
CA ILE A 52 -4.49 15.91 10.57
C ILE A 52 -4.72 14.40 10.70
N VAL A 53 -5.76 14.01 11.43
CA VAL A 53 -6.12 12.59 11.59
C VAL A 53 -6.85 12.13 10.34
N ALA A 54 -6.34 11.07 9.73
CA ALA A 54 -7.03 10.34 8.67
C ALA A 54 -7.82 9.22 9.35
N ASP A 55 -9.08 9.47 9.72
CA ASP A 55 -9.93 8.51 10.44
C ASP A 55 -9.93 7.12 9.77
N SER A 56 -9.98 7.12 8.44
CA SER A 56 -9.84 5.92 7.60
C SER A 56 -9.43 6.32 6.19
N VAL A 57 -8.77 5.40 5.50
CA VAL A 57 -8.39 5.51 4.08
C VAL A 57 -9.14 4.52 3.21
N LEU A 58 -9.25 4.79 1.91
CA LEU A 58 -9.90 3.89 0.96
C LEU A 58 -9.21 2.51 0.97
N ALA A 59 -9.96 1.45 1.27
CA ALA A 59 -9.44 0.10 1.52
C ALA A 59 -9.52 -0.82 0.28
N ARG A 60 -9.45 -0.25 -0.92
CA ARG A 60 -9.42 -1.02 -2.17
C ARG A 60 -7.97 -1.34 -2.52
N THR A 61 -7.36 -2.24 -1.76
CA THR A 61 -5.97 -2.66 -1.95
C THR A 61 -5.87 -4.14 -2.30
N TYR A 62 -4.88 -4.46 -3.13
CA TYR A 62 -4.60 -5.83 -3.58
C TYR A 62 -3.92 -6.69 -2.52
N THR A 63 -3.35 -6.03 -1.51
CA THR A 63 -2.73 -6.67 -0.36
C THR A 63 -3.61 -6.44 0.86
N SER A 64 -3.91 -7.52 1.56
CA SER A 64 -4.63 -7.52 2.82
C SER A 64 -3.69 -7.70 4.00
N TYR A 65 -4.12 -7.33 5.20
CA TYR A 65 -3.27 -7.37 6.40
C TYR A 65 -3.97 -8.14 7.53
N ILE A 66 -3.20 -8.96 8.25
CA ILE A 66 -3.70 -9.72 9.40
C ILE A 66 -2.65 -9.80 10.50
N GLY A 67 -3.07 -9.52 11.73
CA GLY A 67 -2.21 -9.57 12.90
C GLY A 67 -2.35 -8.36 13.80
N LYS A 68 -1.42 -8.27 14.76
CA LYS A 68 -1.42 -7.22 15.78
C LYS A 68 0.00 -6.93 16.20
N VAL A 69 0.34 -5.65 16.21
CA VAL A 69 1.64 -5.13 16.62
C VAL A 69 1.49 -3.96 17.58
N ARG A 70 2.59 -3.65 18.26
CA ARG A 70 2.69 -2.45 19.07
C ARG A 70 3.45 -1.41 18.27
N ASP A 71 2.84 -0.26 18.08
CA ASP A 71 3.49 0.88 17.45
C ASP A 71 4.57 1.43 18.40
N PRO A 72 5.85 1.44 18.00
CA PRO A 72 6.94 1.89 18.86
C PRO A 72 6.88 3.40 19.15
N GLU A 73 6.22 4.20 18.32
CA GLU A 73 6.14 5.66 18.51
C GLU A 73 5.08 6.05 19.53
N THR A 74 3.92 5.38 19.50
CA THR A 74 2.80 5.68 20.40
C THR A 74 2.72 4.76 21.61
N GLY A 75 3.40 3.61 21.55
CA GLY A 75 3.21 2.50 22.47
C GLY A 75 1.83 1.84 22.37
N ALA A 76 0.99 2.26 21.42
CA ALA A 76 -0.37 1.78 21.25
C ALA A 76 -0.43 0.54 20.34
N TYR A 77 -1.61 -0.07 20.24
CA TYR A 77 -1.82 -1.23 19.39
C TYR A 77 -2.35 -0.83 18.01
N LEU A 78 -1.78 -1.47 17.00
CA LEU A 78 -2.29 -1.53 15.64
C LEU A 78 -2.65 -2.98 15.34
N SER A 79 -3.89 -3.25 15.00
CA SER A 79 -4.33 -4.56 14.53
C SER A 79 -5.04 -4.46 13.19
N SER A 80 -4.99 -5.55 12.44
CA SER A 80 -5.68 -5.67 11.17
C SER A 80 -6.51 -6.94 11.14
N ASP A 81 -7.70 -6.79 10.56
CA ASP A 81 -8.56 -7.88 10.12
C ASP A 81 -8.81 -7.68 8.62
N PHE A 82 -9.25 -8.71 7.91
CA PHE A 82 -9.62 -8.53 6.49
C PHE A 82 -10.66 -9.56 6.06
N MET A 83 -11.35 -9.28 4.96
CA MET A 83 -12.16 -10.26 4.26
C MET A 83 -11.73 -10.36 2.81
N THR A 84 -12.01 -11.53 2.23
CA THR A 84 -11.81 -11.80 0.81
C THR A 84 -12.97 -12.65 0.30
N GLN A 85 -13.36 -12.38 -0.93
CA GLN A 85 -14.14 -13.30 -1.73
C GLN A 85 -13.19 -14.16 -2.58
N PHE A 86 -13.73 -15.13 -3.32
CA PHE A 86 -12.93 -16.03 -4.16
C PHE A 86 -13.42 -16.01 -5.60
N TYR A 87 -12.46 -15.98 -6.52
CA TYR A 87 -12.67 -16.03 -7.95
C TYR A 87 -12.87 -17.47 -8.43
N MET A 88 -13.74 -17.64 -9.42
CA MET A 88 -13.93 -18.89 -10.14
C MET A 88 -12.99 -18.92 -11.37
N PRO A 89 -11.96 -19.79 -11.40
CA PRO A 89 -11.06 -19.86 -12.54
C PRO A 89 -11.80 -20.19 -13.85
N GLU A 90 -11.45 -19.49 -14.92
CA GLU A 90 -12.07 -19.71 -16.23
C GLU A 90 -11.79 -21.14 -16.73
N GLY A 91 -12.82 -21.82 -17.22
CA GLY A 91 -12.71 -23.19 -17.71
C GLY A 91 -12.45 -24.25 -16.62
N PHE A 92 -12.64 -23.90 -15.34
CA PHE A 92 -12.52 -24.85 -14.25
C PHE A 92 -13.54 -26.00 -14.39
N GLU A 93 -13.07 -27.23 -14.18
CA GLU A 93 -13.88 -28.43 -14.26
C GLU A 93 -13.37 -29.46 -13.25
N PHE A 94 -14.25 -30.03 -12.42
CA PHE A 94 -13.88 -31.22 -11.66
C PHE A 94 -13.81 -32.46 -12.58
N PRO A 95 -13.01 -33.48 -12.24
CA PRO A 95 -13.01 -34.74 -13.00
C PRO A 95 -14.40 -35.35 -13.13
N ASN A 96 -14.58 -36.30 -14.06
CA ASN A 96 -15.87 -36.99 -14.19
C ASN A 96 -16.31 -37.60 -12.85
N LYS A 97 -17.59 -37.43 -12.48
CA LYS A 97 -18.17 -37.87 -11.20
C LYS A 97 -17.84 -39.34 -10.88
N ASP A 98 -17.86 -40.22 -11.87
CA ASP A 98 -17.59 -41.67 -11.73
C ASP A 98 -16.13 -41.98 -11.39
N SER A 99 -15.22 -41.05 -11.68
CA SER A 99 -13.79 -41.18 -11.38
C SER A 99 -13.46 -40.76 -9.95
N VAL A 100 -14.28 -39.89 -9.34
CA VAL A 100 -14.01 -39.34 -8.01
C VAL A 100 -14.45 -40.34 -6.94
N LYS A 101 -13.71 -40.39 -5.82
CA LYS A 101 -14.04 -41.30 -4.73
C LYS A 101 -15.40 -40.92 -4.11
N ILE A 102 -16.35 -41.84 -4.21
CA ILE A 102 -17.67 -41.76 -3.57
C ILE A 102 -17.58 -42.38 -2.16
N ALA A 103 -18.15 -41.72 -1.15
CA ALA A 103 -18.27 -42.23 0.20
C ALA A 103 -19.59 -43.02 0.41
N ASN A 104 -19.72 -43.69 1.56
CA ASN A 104 -20.97 -44.35 1.94
C ASN A 104 -22.13 -43.34 1.85
N LYS A 105 -23.21 -43.70 1.12
CA LYS A 105 -24.38 -42.88 0.74
C LYS A 105 -24.34 -42.15 -0.62
N GLY A 106 -23.35 -42.42 -1.48
CA GLY A 106 -23.42 -41.98 -2.89
C GLY A 106 -22.97 -40.53 -3.15
N GLN A 107 -22.52 -39.82 -2.13
CA GLN A 107 -21.94 -38.48 -2.24
C GLN A 107 -20.42 -38.54 -2.35
N ILE A 108 -19.85 -37.61 -3.11
CA ILE A 108 -18.39 -37.45 -3.18
C ILE A 108 -17.92 -36.82 -1.87
N LYS A 109 -16.86 -37.35 -1.28
CA LYS A 109 -16.29 -36.83 -0.03
C LYS A 109 -14.95 -36.16 -0.32
N ALA A 110 -14.79 -34.90 0.10
CA ALA A 110 -13.49 -34.24 0.13
C ALA A 110 -12.57 -34.93 1.15
N ASP A 111 -11.27 -35.02 0.83
CA ASP A 111 -10.27 -35.53 1.76
C ASP A 111 -9.90 -34.49 2.82
N SER A 112 -9.79 -33.23 2.40
CA SER A 112 -9.57 -32.08 3.28
C SER A 112 -9.91 -30.77 2.56
N CYS A 113 -10.08 -29.70 3.34
CA CYS A 113 -10.25 -28.35 2.83
C CYS A 113 -9.43 -27.38 3.67
N ASP A 114 -8.81 -26.38 3.05
CA ASP A 114 -8.09 -25.32 3.75
C ASP A 114 -8.20 -23.99 3.03
N ILE A 115 -7.93 -22.92 3.78
CA ILE A 115 -7.61 -21.61 3.22
C ILE A 115 -6.14 -21.33 3.47
N ARG A 116 -5.43 -20.96 2.41
CA ARG A 116 -4.06 -20.46 2.49
C ARG A 116 -4.03 -18.96 2.34
N LEU A 117 -3.44 -18.29 3.32
CA LEU A 117 -3.12 -16.87 3.27
C LEU A 117 -1.64 -16.72 2.96
N TYR A 118 -1.31 -16.45 1.70
CA TYR A 118 0.07 -16.31 1.24
C TYR A 118 0.60 -14.91 1.50
N TYR A 119 1.84 -14.84 1.99
CA TYR A 119 2.54 -13.57 2.25
C TYR A 119 3.99 -13.66 1.79
N LYS A 120 4.56 -12.52 1.42
CA LYS A 120 6.01 -12.39 1.13
C LYS A 120 6.70 -11.59 2.22
N GLU A 121 6.02 -10.53 2.65
CA GLU A 121 6.47 -9.56 3.61
C GLU A 121 5.62 -9.62 4.88
N PHE A 122 6.19 -9.11 5.96
CA PHE A 122 5.52 -8.92 7.23
C PHE A 122 6.27 -7.86 8.02
N TYR A 123 5.61 -7.29 9.02
CA TYR A 123 6.22 -6.45 10.02
C TYR A 123 6.21 -7.16 11.38
N GLY A 124 7.31 -7.03 12.13
CA GLY A 124 7.44 -7.60 13.46
C GLY A 124 8.21 -8.91 13.54
N ASP A 125 7.99 -9.67 14.61
CA ASP A 125 8.64 -10.95 14.90
C ASP A 125 7.89 -12.11 14.23
N SER A 126 8.54 -12.78 13.28
CA SER A 126 7.92 -13.90 12.56
C SER A 126 7.67 -15.14 13.43
N LEU A 127 8.30 -15.23 14.59
CA LEU A 127 8.13 -16.31 15.56
C LEU A 127 7.11 -15.98 16.64
N ALA A 128 6.57 -14.76 16.65
CA ALA A 128 5.52 -14.38 17.60
C ALA A 128 4.29 -15.29 17.43
N PRO A 129 3.80 -15.94 18.49
CA PRO A 129 2.61 -16.76 18.42
C PRO A 129 1.37 -15.88 18.26
N MET A 130 0.74 -15.99 17.10
CA MET A 130 -0.46 -15.26 16.72
C MET A 130 -1.68 -16.18 16.67
N LYS A 131 -2.87 -15.62 16.81
CA LYS A 131 -4.13 -16.34 16.67
C LYS A 131 -5.14 -15.53 15.89
N LEU A 132 -5.70 -16.15 14.86
CA LEU A 132 -6.85 -15.62 14.12
C LEU A 132 -8.07 -16.54 14.25
N THR A 133 -9.22 -16.02 13.87
CA THR A 133 -10.42 -16.80 13.59
C THR A 133 -10.90 -16.48 12.19
N ALA A 134 -11.07 -17.52 11.37
CA ALA A 134 -11.74 -17.42 10.09
C ALA A 134 -13.24 -17.67 10.29
N TYR A 135 -14.07 -16.90 9.61
CA TYR A 135 -15.52 -17.06 9.56
C TYR A 135 -15.97 -17.03 8.12
N GLU A 136 -17.01 -17.78 7.81
CA GLU A 136 -17.70 -17.68 6.53
C GLU A 136 -18.50 -16.38 6.50
N LEU A 137 -18.56 -15.76 5.33
CA LEU A 137 -19.46 -14.63 5.12
C LEU A 137 -20.88 -15.16 4.96
N SER A 138 -21.83 -14.57 5.68
CA SER A 138 -23.24 -14.97 5.66
C SER A 138 -23.96 -14.56 4.37
N ALA A 139 -23.42 -13.57 3.65
CA ALA A 139 -23.92 -13.09 2.37
C ALA A 139 -22.80 -12.39 1.58
N PRO A 140 -22.94 -12.27 0.24
CA PRO A 140 -22.03 -11.47 -0.57
C PRO A 140 -22.00 -10.02 -0.08
N ILE A 141 -20.80 -9.47 0.05
CA ILE A 141 -20.65 -8.06 0.40
C ILE A 141 -20.96 -7.22 -0.83
N PRO A 142 -21.87 -6.23 -0.75
CA PRO A 142 -22.22 -5.39 -1.91
C PRO A 142 -21.02 -4.62 -2.45
N GLU A 143 -20.94 -4.45 -3.77
CA GLU A 143 -19.89 -3.61 -4.37
C GLU A 143 -20.18 -2.12 -4.12
N LYS A 144 -19.41 -1.51 -3.22
CA LYS A 144 -19.40 -0.06 -2.97
C LYS A 144 -18.01 0.39 -2.56
N VAL A 145 -17.86 1.69 -2.32
CA VAL A 145 -16.64 2.27 -1.76
C VAL A 145 -16.51 1.86 -0.30
N TYR A 146 -15.42 1.17 0.04
CA TYR A 146 -15.12 0.74 1.41
C TYR A 146 -13.86 1.41 1.92
N TYR A 147 -13.92 1.86 3.16
CA TYR A 147 -12.80 2.44 3.88
C TYR A 147 -12.23 1.43 4.88
N SER A 148 -11.02 1.69 5.35
CA SER A 148 -10.25 0.81 6.25
C SER A 148 -10.82 0.70 7.66
N ASN A 149 -11.97 1.30 7.94
CA ASN A 149 -12.74 1.11 9.17
C ASN A 149 -13.96 0.17 8.98
N PHE A 150 -14.17 -0.35 7.77
CA PHE A 150 -15.25 -1.28 7.48
C PHE A 150 -15.02 -2.61 8.21
N ASP A 151 -16.02 -3.03 8.99
CA ASP A 151 -15.97 -4.24 9.80
C ASP A 151 -17.14 -5.16 9.40
N PRO A 152 -16.90 -6.18 8.53
CA PRO A 152 -17.95 -7.07 8.04
C PRO A 152 -18.77 -7.72 9.16
N LYS A 153 -18.13 -7.99 10.32
CA LYS A 153 -18.80 -8.60 11.46
C LYS A 153 -19.80 -7.64 12.10
N LYS A 154 -19.42 -6.38 12.31
CA LYS A 154 -20.35 -5.36 12.87
C LYS A 154 -21.51 -5.07 11.95
N GLU A 155 -21.30 -5.21 10.64
CA GLU A 155 -22.29 -4.98 9.60
C GLU A 155 -23.19 -6.21 9.34
N GLY A 156 -23.00 -7.31 10.07
CA GLY A 156 -23.86 -8.50 10.00
C GLY A 156 -23.56 -9.46 8.84
N PHE A 157 -22.41 -9.32 8.17
CA PHE A 157 -22.00 -10.17 7.04
C PHE A 157 -21.24 -11.44 7.45
N VAL A 158 -21.17 -11.76 8.74
CA VAL A 158 -20.35 -12.86 9.24
C VAL A 158 -21.22 -13.90 9.94
N ASP A 159 -21.10 -15.16 9.54
CA ASP A 159 -21.67 -16.28 10.29
C ASP A 159 -20.69 -16.70 11.39
N GLU A 160 -21.02 -16.34 12.63
CA GLU A 160 -20.18 -16.67 13.78
C GLU A 160 -20.18 -18.16 14.13
N SER A 161 -21.16 -18.93 13.63
CA SER A 161 -21.25 -20.37 13.91
C SER A 161 -20.17 -21.18 13.16
N THR A 162 -19.59 -20.64 12.09
CA THR A 162 -18.56 -21.32 11.28
C THR A 162 -17.12 -21.05 11.75
N ALA A 163 -16.96 -20.50 12.96
CA ALA A 163 -15.68 -20.04 13.48
C ALA A 163 -14.58 -21.11 13.50
N VAL A 164 -13.53 -20.90 12.71
CA VAL A 164 -12.32 -21.73 12.70
C VAL A 164 -11.15 -20.98 13.33
N ASN A 165 -10.64 -21.46 14.47
CA ASN A 165 -9.49 -20.86 15.15
C ASN A 165 -8.18 -21.42 14.60
N LYS A 166 -7.22 -20.54 14.26
CA LYS A 166 -5.86 -20.93 13.88
C LYS A 166 -4.84 -20.19 14.72
N VAL A 167 -3.97 -20.95 15.41
CA VAL A 167 -2.72 -20.44 15.97
C VAL A 167 -1.63 -20.58 14.90
N TYR A 168 -0.82 -19.54 14.73
CA TYR A 168 0.22 -19.51 13.70
C TYR A 168 1.42 -18.67 14.14
N THR A 169 2.55 -18.93 13.49
CA THR A 169 3.72 -18.05 13.40
C THR A 169 3.94 -17.75 11.92
N LEU A 170 4.57 -16.63 11.59
CA LEU A 170 4.92 -16.30 10.19
C LEU A 170 6.19 -17.01 9.72
N THR A 171 6.84 -17.75 10.59
CA THR A 171 7.87 -18.72 10.22
C THR A 171 7.45 -20.06 10.77
N ASP A 172 7.14 -21.00 9.87
CA ASP A 172 6.80 -22.37 10.25
C ASP A 172 8.08 -23.14 10.57
N LEU A 173 8.30 -23.41 11.85
CA LEU A 173 9.47 -24.17 12.33
C LEU A 173 9.28 -25.69 12.21
N ASN A 174 8.11 -26.17 11.77
CA ASN A 174 7.92 -27.58 11.44
C ASN A 174 8.41 -27.93 10.03
N VAL A 175 8.72 -26.92 9.21
CA VAL A 175 9.35 -27.09 7.91
C VAL A 175 10.85 -27.00 8.07
N ASP A 176 11.56 -27.99 7.51
CA ASP A 176 13.02 -28.02 7.52
C ASP A 176 13.61 -26.72 6.96
N VAL A 177 14.70 -26.26 7.58
CA VAL A 177 15.38 -25.00 7.21
C VAL A 177 15.77 -25.00 5.73
N SER A 178 16.23 -26.14 5.20
CA SER A 178 16.61 -26.29 3.79
C SER A 178 15.44 -26.07 2.85
N VAL A 179 14.27 -26.60 3.18
CA VAL A 179 13.03 -26.40 2.40
C VAL A 179 12.58 -24.96 2.50
N ARG A 180 12.52 -24.41 3.72
CA ARG A 180 12.07 -23.02 3.96
C ARG A 180 12.94 -21.97 3.27
N ASN A 181 14.23 -22.24 3.11
CA ASN A 181 15.17 -21.37 2.41
C ASN A 181 15.19 -21.63 0.89
N GLY A 182 14.47 -22.65 0.41
CA GLY A 182 14.29 -22.94 -1.01
C GLY A 182 13.52 -21.84 -1.73
N SER A 183 13.86 -21.60 -3.00
CA SER A 183 13.20 -20.58 -3.83
C SER A 183 11.74 -20.90 -4.15
N ASP A 184 11.36 -22.17 -4.04
CA ASP A 184 10.01 -22.70 -4.28
C ASP A 184 9.13 -22.70 -3.02
N TYR A 185 9.68 -22.37 -1.85
CA TYR A 185 8.90 -22.28 -0.63
C TYR A 185 8.04 -21.02 -0.61
N ILE A 186 6.73 -21.22 -0.66
CA ILE A 186 5.75 -20.14 -0.58
C ILE A 186 5.20 -20.07 0.86
N LYS A 187 5.55 -19.00 1.57
CA LYS A 187 5.10 -18.76 2.94
C LYS A 187 3.58 -18.57 2.97
N SER A 188 2.93 -19.27 3.88
CA SER A 188 1.48 -19.16 4.06
C SER A 188 1.02 -19.48 5.46
N ILE A 189 -0.09 -18.85 5.87
CA ILE A 189 -0.88 -19.28 7.03
C ILE A 189 -1.92 -20.26 6.51
N CYS A 190 -1.84 -21.53 6.91
CA CYS A 190 -2.79 -22.57 6.52
C CYS A 190 -3.88 -22.74 7.59
N ILE A 191 -5.12 -22.43 7.21
CA ILE A 191 -6.31 -22.49 8.04
C ILE A 191 -7.13 -23.71 7.60
N PRO A 192 -7.09 -24.83 8.35
CA PRO A 192 -7.84 -26.02 7.99
C PRO A 192 -9.34 -25.77 8.18
N LEU A 193 -10.13 -26.04 7.15
CA LEU A 193 -11.58 -26.00 7.21
C LEU A 193 -12.13 -27.40 7.51
N ASN A 194 -13.42 -27.48 7.84
CA ASN A 194 -14.11 -28.77 7.99
C ASN A 194 -14.17 -29.50 6.63
N ASP A 195 -14.01 -30.82 6.63
CA ASP A 195 -14.14 -31.62 5.40
C ASP A 195 -15.57 -31.57 4.82
N SER A 196 -16.57 -31.27 5.67
CA SER A 196 -17.95 -31.01 5.25
C SER A 196 -18.05 -29.86 4.27
N PHE A 197 -17.35 -28.75 4.50
CA PHE A 197 -17.35 -27.59 3.60
C PHE A 197 -16.86 -27.96 2.19
N GLY A 198 -15.71 -28.63 2.11
CA GLY A 198 -15.17 -29.08 0.84
C GLY A 198 -16.05 -30.14 0.16
N THR A 199 -16.70 -30.99 0.96
CA THR A 199 -17.65 -32.00 0.49
C THR A 199 -18.89 -31.33 -0.12
N GLU A 200 -19.47 -30.34 0.55
CA GLU A 200 -20.63 -29.58 0.06
C GLU A 200 -20.30 -28.86 -1.24
N LEU A 201 -19.15 -28.18 -1.32
CA LEU A 201 -18.70 -27.50 -2.53
C LEU A 201 -18.57 -28.45 -3.72
N ILE A 202 -17.94 -29.62 -3.55
CA ILE A 202 -17.78 -30.60 -4.64
C ILE A 202 -19.15 -31.13 -5.09
N ASN A 203 -20.03 -31.49 -4.15
CA ASN A 203 -21.34 -32.03 -4.53
C ASN A 203 -22.20 -30.96 -5.21
N GLN A 204 -22.16 -29.70 -4.76
CA GLN A 204 -22.86 -28.60 -5.42
C GLN A 204 -22.37 -28.39 -6.86
N PHE A 205 -21.08 -28.58 -7.16
CA PHE A 205 -20.61 -28.54 -8.55
C PHE A 205 -21.27 -29.59 -9.44
N TYR A 206 -21.40 -30.83 -8.95
CA TYR A 206 -22.02 -31.90 -9.74
C TYR A 206 -23.54 -31.80 -9.84
N ASP A 207 -24.18 -31.19 -8.85
CA ASP A 207 -25.63 -31.05 -8.80
C ASP A 207 -26.10 -29.76 -9.51
N HIS A 208 -25.30 -28.68 -9.44
CA HIS A 208 -25.58 -27.33 -9.95
C HIS A 208 -24.33 -26.68 -10.57
N LYS A 209 -23.84 -27.25 -11.67
CA LYS A 209 -22.63 -26.77 -12.35
C LYS A 209 -22.74 -25.31 -12.81
N GLU A 210 -23.95 -24.83 -13.10
CA GLU A 210 -24.25 -23.44 -13.46
C GLU A 210 -23.85 -22.43 -12.37
N ASP A 211 -23.76 -22.85 -11.10
CA ASP A 211 -23.34 -21.99 -9.99
C ASP A 211 -21.83 -21.67 -10.04
N PHE A 212 -21.06 -22.41 -10.83
CA PHE A 212 -19.60 -22.30 -10.98
C PHE A 212 -19.17 -21.67 -12.30
N LYS A 213 -20.07 -20.95 -13.00
CA LYS A 213 -19.76 -20.41 -14.34
C LYS A 213 -18.86 -19.17 -14.33
N ASP A 214 -18.96 -18.34 -13.29
CA ASP A 214 -18.23 -17.07 -13.16
C ASP A 214 -18.13 -16.67 -11.68
N ALA A 215 -17.27 -15.69 -11.38
CA ALA A 215 -17.03 -15.25 -10.01
C ALA A 215 -18.29 -14.70 -9.34
N TYR A 216 -19.10 -13.92 -10.06
CA TYR A 216 -20.33 -13.35 -9.53
C TYR A 216 -21.29 -14.45 -9.04
N THR A 217 -21.53 -15.46 -9.87
CA THR A 217 -22.45 -16.55 -9.57
C THR A 217 -21.89 -17.42 -8.45
N PHE A 218 -20.60 -17.75 -8.50
CA PHE A 218 -19.93 -18.52 -7.46
C PHE A 218 -20.03 -17.86 -6.09
N ILE A 219 -19.75 -16.55 -6.02
CA ILE A 219 -19.86 -15.76 -4.80
C ILE A 219 -21.30 -15.74 -4.26
N ASN A 220 -22.29 -15.59 -5.15
CA ASN A 220 -23.69 -15.46 -4.75
C ASN A 220 -24.39 -16.79 -4.45
N LYS A 221 -23.90 -17.91 -4.98
CA LYS A 221 -24.59 -19.21 -4.94
C LYS A 221 -23.83 -20.31 -4.21
N VAL A 222 -22.50 -20.23 -4.13
CA VAL A 222 -21.65 -21.27 -3.56
C VAL A 222 -20.99 -20.81 -2.27
N THR A 223 -20.16 -19.76 -2.34
CA THR A 223 -19.46 -19.26 -1.15
C THR A 223 -19.23 -17.75 -1.24
N PRO A 224 -19.84 -16.95 -0.35
CA PRO A 224 -19.67 -15.50 -0.37
C PRO A 224 -18.27 -15.01 -0.02
N GLY A 225 -17.41 -15.89 0.51
CA GLY A 225 -16.06 -15.58 0.96
C GLY A 225 -15.88 -15.76 2.47
N PHE A 226 -14.76 -15.27 2.99
CA PHE A 226 -14.38 -15.41 4.39
C PHE A 226 -13.89 -14.11 4.98
N TYR A 227 -14.15 -13.93 6.28
CA TYR A 227 -13.59 -12.88 7.12
C TYR A 227 -12.58 -13.47 8.11
N PHE A 228 -11.39 -12.89 8.16
CA PHE A 228 -10.30 -13.27 9.04
C PHE A 228 -10.11 -12.20 10.10
N LYS A 229 -10.36 -12.59 11.34
CA LYS A 229 -10.25 -11.72 12.50
C LYS A 229 -9.05 -12.07 13.35
N THR A 230 -8.21 -11.10 13.66
CA THR A 230 -7.18 -11.22 14.69
C THR A 230 -7.85 -11.42 16.05
N LYS A 231 -7.50 -12.51 16.74
CA LYS A 231 -8.11 -12.90 18.03
C LYS A 231 -7.17 -12.67 19.21
N SER A 232 -5.91 -13.08 19.09
CA SER A 232 -4.89 -12.87 20.13
C SER A 232 -3.49 -12.98 19.53
N GLY A 233 -2.47 -12.75 20.38
CA GLY A 233 -1.08 -12.62 19.93
C GLY A 233 -0.72 -11.16 19.67
N LEU A 234 0.57 -10.87 19.79
CA LEU A 234 1.15 -9.55 19.62
C LEU A 234 2.56 -9.73 19.09
N GLY A 235 2.92 -8.95 18.08
CA GLY A 235 4.29 -8.86 17.61
C GLY A 235 4.45 -9.11 16.12
N ALA A 236 3.40 -9.51 15.38
CA ALA A 236 3.49 -9.73 13.95
C ALA A 236 2.27 -9.20 13.18
N MET A 237 2.51 -8.69 11.97
CA MET A 237 1.51 -8.34 10.96
C MET A 237 1.93 -8.91 9.61
N ALA A 238 1.12 -9.80 9.03
CA ALA A 238 1.39 -10.38 7.72
C ALA A 238 0.82 -9.53 6.59
N HIS A 239 1.55 -9.43 5.47
CA HIS A 239 1.08 -8.79 4.24
C HIS A 239 0.58 -9.88 3.28
N ILE A 240 -0.73 -10.13 3.31
CA ILE A 240 -1.39 -11.18 2.53
C ILE A 240 -1.58 -10.69 1.10
N TYR A 241 -0.80 -11.22 0.17
CA TYR A 241 -0.91 -10.87 -1.26
C TYR A 241 -1.87 -11.78 -2.02
N LEU A 242 -2.20 -12.95 -1.46
CA LEU A 242 -3.14 -13.89 -2.05
C LEU A 242 -3.80 -14.72 -0.96
N SER A 243 -5.13 -14.77 -0.98
CA SER A 243 -5.91 -15.76 -0.23
C SER A 243 -6.39 -16.83 -1.19
N GLN A 244 -6.37 -18.11 -0.81
CA GLN A 244 -6.78 -19.20 -1.69
C GLN A 244 -7.53 -20.25 -0.92
N LEU A 245 -8.76 -20.53 -1.33
CA LEU A 245 -9.54 -21.68 -0.85
C LEU A 245 -9.12 -22.93 -1.64
N ASN A 246 -8.82 -24.01 -0.92
CA ASN A 246 -8.40 -25.29 -1.50
C ASN A 246 -9.32 -26.41 -1.03
N VAL A 247 -9.75 -27.24 -1.97
CA VAL A 247 -10.47 -28.48 -1.70
C VAL A 247 -9.69 -29.64 -2.30
N TYR A 248 -9.29 -30.59 -1.45
CA TYR A 248 -8.52 -31.76 -1.84
C TYR A 248 -9.42 -32.98 -1.95
N PHE A 249 -9.24 -33.76 -3.01
CA PHE A 249 -10.04 -34.95 -3.28
C PHE A 249 -9.23 -35.98 -4.07
N ARG A 250 -9.67 -37.24 -4.02
CA ARG A 250 -9.08 -38.33 -4.79
C ARG A 250 -9.94 -38.73 -5.96
N HIS A 251 -9.30 -38.95 -7.11
CA HIS A 251 -9.97 -39.47 -8.30
C HIS A 251 -9.09 -40.48 -9.05
N LYS A 252 -9.75 -41.35 -9.81
CA LYS A 252 -9.13 -42.32 -10.72
C LYS A 252 -8.72 -41.62 -12.01
N THR A 253 -7.50 -41.88 -12.46
CA THR A 253 -6.99 -41.38 -13.75
C THR A 253 -5.97 -42.35 -14.33
N THR A 254 -5.62 -42.18 -15.59
CA THR A 254 -4.57 -42.97 -16.26
C THR A 254 -3.30 -42.14 -16.35
N THR A 255 -2.22 -42.60 -15.72
CA THR A 255 -0.89 -41.98 -15.83
C THR A 255 -0.02 -42.72 -16.83
N THR A 256 0.82 -42.00 -17.57
CA THR A 256 1.80 -42.56 -18.49
C THR A 256 3.18 -42.56 -17.82
N LYS A 257 3.82 -43.72 -17.72
CA LYS A 257 5.20 -43.83 -17.24
C LYS A 257 6.19 -43.33 -18.28
N SER A 258 7.44 -43.12 -17.86
CA SER A 258 8.54 -42.69 -18.74
C SER A 258 8.81 -43.65 -19.92
N ASP A 259 8.42 -44.92 -19.79
CA ASP A 259 8.52 -45.94 -20.85
C ASP A 259 7.30 -45.97 -21.81
N GLY A 260 6.37 -45.01 -21.66
CA GLY A 260 5.15 -44.91 -22.46
C GLY A 260 4.01 -45.82 -22.01
N THR A 261 4.20 -46.66 -20.99
CA THR A 261 3.14 -47.54 -20.49
C THR A 261 2.08 -46.75 -19.71
N LYS A 262 0.80 -47.03 -20.01
CA LYS A 262 -0.35 -46.44 -19.31
C LYS A 262 -0.76 -47.31 -18.13
N ARG A 263 -1.05 -46.68 -16.99
CA ARG A 263 -1.52 -47.36 -15.78
C ARG A 263 -2.63 -46.55 -15.11
N ASP A 264 -3.71 -47.23 -14.77
CA ASP A 264 -4.77 -46.67 -13.92
C ASP A 264 -4.26 -46.48 -12.49
N THR A 265 -4.52 -45.32 -11.94
CA THR A 265 -4.06 -44.91 -10.62
C THR A 265 -5.12 -44.04 -9.93
N VAL A 266 -5.02 -43.93 -8.62
CA VAL A 266 -5.77 -42.94 -7.84
C VAL A 266 -4.79 -41.87 -7.42
N ILE A 267 -5.06 -40.62 -7.80
CA ILE A 267 -4.24 -39.46 -7.41
C ILE A 267 -5.03 -38.55 -6.49
N ILE A 268 -4.30 -37.76 -5.71
CA ILE A 268 -4.85 -36.61 -4.96
C ILE A 268 -4.79 -35.40 -5.90
N SER A 269 -5.88 -34.66 -5.96
CA SER A 269 -5.98 -33.42 -6.72
C SER A 269 -6.60 -32.34 -5.85
N SER A 270 -6.38 -31.09 -6.25
CA SER A 270 -6.92 -29.92 -5.57
C SER A 270 -7.69 -29.05 -6.54
N ALA A 271 -8.88 -28.63 -6.13
CA ALA A 271 -9.54 -27.47 -6.69
C ALA A 271 -9.12 -26.24 -5.87
N SER A 272 -8.79 -25.15 -6.55
CA SER A 272 -8.21 -23.95 -5.94
C SER A 272 -8.91 -22.70 -6.44
N PHE A 273 -9.45 -21.91 -5.52
CA PHE A 273 -10.21 -20.70 -5.79
C PHE A 273 -9.47 -19.51 -5.17
N PRO A 274 -8.79 -18.67 -5.98
CA PRO A 274 -7.97 -17.58 -5.48
C PRO A 274 -8.81 -16.32 -5.22
N GLY A 275 -8.46 -15.53 -4.21
CA GLY A 275 -8.96 -14.18 -3.97
C GLY A 275 -8.03 -13.19 -4.68
N THR A 276 -8.33 -12.90 -5.94
CA THR A 276 -7.56 -12.01 -6.82
C THR A 276 -8.18 -10.60 -6.88
N GLU A 277 -7.67 -9.72 -7.75
CA GLU A 277 -8.15 -8.33 -7.87
C GLU A 277 -9.56 -8.22 -8.48
N GLU A 278 -10.02 -9.29 -9.13
CA GLU A 278 -11.33 -9.43 -9.77
C GLU A 278 -12.47 -9.57 -8.76
N VAL A 279 -12.16 -9.85 -7.49
CA VAL A 279 -13.14 -10.05 -6.43
C VAL A 279 -12.90 -9.10 -5.26
N LEU A 280 -13.95 -8.81 -4.49
CA LEU A 280 -13.84 -7.83 -3.42
C LEU A 280 -12.94 -8.33 -2.28
N GLN A 281 -12.04 -7.45 -1.86
CA GLN A 281 -11.21 -7.60 -0.67
C GLN A 281 -11.26 -6.29 0.11
N THR A 282 -11.35 -6.39 1.43
CA THR A 282 -11.31 -5.21 2.31
C THR A 282 -10.44 -5.50 3.52
N THR A 283 -9.58 -4.54 3.86
CA THR A 283 -8.77 -4.57 5.08
C THR A 283 -9.33 -3.60 6.10
N ASN A 284 -9.56 -4.09 7.31
CA ASN A 284 -9.98 -3.31 8.47
C ASN A 284 -8.76 -3.03 9.35
N ILE A 285 -8.42 -1.75 9.51
CA ILE A 285 -7.33 -1.23 10.30
C ILE A 285 -7.90 -0.66 11.60
N ILE A 286 -7.40 -1.17 12.71
CA ILE A 286 -7.82 -0.78 14.05
C ILE A 286 -6.64 -0.14 14.76
N ASN A 287 -6.75 1.18 14.97
CA ASN A 287 -5.78 2.00 15.68
C ASN A 287 -6.36 2.57 16.97
N ASP A 288 -5.48 2.86 17.93
CA ASP A 288 -5.83 3.63 19.12
C ASP A 288 -6.07 5.11 18.75
N LYS A 289 -7.35 5.48 18.68
CA LYS A 289 -7.77 6.83 18.30
C LYS A 289 -7.23 7.92 19.25
N ALA A 290 -7.08 7.62 20.53
CA ALA A 290 -6.55 8.59 21.49
C ALA A 290 -5.05 8.81 21.28
N ALA A 291 -4.31 7.74 21.01
CA ALA A 291 -2.88 7.83 20.69
C ALA A 291 -2.62 8.58 19.38
N ILE A 292 -3.40 8.27 18.33
CA ILE A 292 -3.33 8.97 17.04
C ILE A 292 -3.66 10.45 17.19
N LYS A 293 -4.71 10.79 17.95
CA LYS A 293 -5.08 12.18 18.23
C LYS A 293 -3.97 12.92 18.97
N ARG A 294 -3.37 12.33 20.00
CA ARG A 294 -2.24 12.94 20.75
C ARG A 294 -1.06 13.27 19.83
N LEU A 295 -0.67 12.35 18.95
CA LEU A 295 0.39 12.61 17.98
C LEU A 295 0.01 13.72 17.00
N ALA A 296 -1.23 13.76 16.54
CA ALA A 296 -1.69 14.79 15.61
C ALA A 296 -1.79 16.19 16.24
N GLU A 297 -1.90 16.26 17.57
CA GLU A 297 -1.92 17.51 18.35
C GLU A 297 -0.50 18.03 18.68
N GLU A 298 0.56 17.25 18.43
CA GLU A 298 1.93 17.75 18.56
C GLU A 298 2.20 18.87 17.55
N ASP A 299 2.82 19.95 18.02
CA ASP A 299 3.02 21.17 17.24
C ASP A 299 4.50 21.51 16.97
N THR A 300 5.43 20.66 17.44
CA THR A 300 6.87 20.80 17.20
C THR A 300 7.35 20.10 15.92
N CYS A 301 6.50 19.29 15.32
CA CYS A 301 6.71 18.54 14.09
C CYS A 301 5.35 18.24 13.45
N THR A 302 5.34 17.64 12.25
CA THR A 302 4.16 16.95 11.73
C THR A 302 4.45 15.49 11.45
N TYR A 303 3.40 14.68 11.45
CA TYR A 303 3.45 13.26 11.23
C TYR A 303 2.81 12.88 9.90
N ILE A 304 3.39 11.84 9.30
CA ILE A 304 2.73 11.01 8.30
C ILE A 304 2.75 9.57 8.84
N LYS A 305 1.59 8.92 8.86
CA LYS A 305 1.41 7.58 9.39
C LYS A 305 0.32 6.82 8.63
N SER A 306 0.70 5.69 8.05
CA SER A 306 -0.16 4.76 7.29
C SER A 306 -0.43 3.49 8.09
N PRO A 307 -1.45 2.68 7.73
CA PRO A 307 -2.50 2.89 6.71
C PRO A 307 -3.51 4.02 7.01
N ALA A 308 -4.03 4.12 8.23
CA ALA A 308 -5.00 5.15 8.63
C ALA A 308 -4.58 5.72 9.98
N GLY A 309 -3.75 6.76 9.95
CA GLY A 309 -3.21 7.36 11.16
C GLY A 309 -3.22 8.87 11.08
N ILE A 310 -2.27 9.44 10.36
CA ILE A 310 -2.03 10.88 10.36
C ILE A 310 -1.50 11.31 8.99
N PHE A 311 -2.02 12.40 8.44
CA PHE A 311 -1.46 13.10 7.28
C PHE A 311 -0.91 14.45 7.69
N THR A 312 -0.11 15.07 6.82
CA THR A 312 0.33 16.45 7.00
C THR A 312 -0.50 17.37 6.11
N GLU A 313 -1.16 18.37 6.69
CA GLU A 313 -1.78 19.49 5.98
C GLU A 313 -0.73 20.62 5.87
N MET A 314 -0.61 21.22 4.69
CA MET A 314 0.27 22.37 4.43
C MET A 314 -0.55 23.53 3.87
N THR A 315 -0.36 24.72 4.43
CA THR A 315 -0.90 25.97 3.92
C THR A 315 0.15 26.66 3.07
N ILE A 316 -0.17 26.87 1.79
CA ILE A 316 0.69 27.56 0.84
C ILE A 316 0.39 29.07 0.91
N PRO A 317 1.41 29.95 1.03
CA PRO A 317 1.24 31.40 1.06
C PRO A 317 0.99 31.96 -0.36
N VAL A 318 -0.08 31.51 -1.00
CA VAL A 318 -0.40 31.81 -2.41
C VAL A 318 -0.50 33.33 -2.64
N ASP A 319 -1.07 34.06 -1.69
CA ASP A 319 -1.17 35.52 -1.78
C ASP A 319 0.17 36.24 -1.81
N ASP A 320 1.14 35.78 -1.01
CA ASP A 320 2.46 36.38 -0.98
C ASP A 320 3.26 36.00 -2.22
N ILE A 321 3.11 34.76 -2.71
CA ILE A 321 3.75 34.28 -3.94
C ILE A 321 3.25 35.04 -5.17
N LEU A 322 1.95 35.33 -5.25
CA LEU A 322 1.37 35.98 -6.45
C LEU A 322 1.44 37.52 -6.40
N ARG A 323 1.71 38.12 -5.24
CA ARG A 323 1.72 39.59 -5.07
C ARG A 323 2.81 40.23 -5.94
N GLY A 324 2.41 41.11 -6.86
CA GLY A 324 3.33 41.77 -7.80
C GLY A 324 3.77 40.88 -8.97
N HIS A 325 3.25 39.65 -9.04
CA HIS A 325 3.50 38.64 -10.06
C HIS A 325 2.20 38.09 -10.66
N GLU A 326 1.11 38.88 -10.62
CA GLU A 326 -0.23 38.43 -10.99
C GLU A 326 -0.32 38.00 -12.47
N ASN A 327 0.50 38.60 -13.34
CA ASN A 327 0.58 38.28 -14.77
C ASN A 327 1.90 37.61 -15.17
N ASP A 328 2.82 37.38 -14.21
CA ASP A 328 4.14 36.84 -14.48
C ASP A 328 4.12 35.31 -14.57
N THR A 329 5.13 34.73 -15.22
CA THR A 329 5.28 33.26 -15.29
C THR A 329 6.05 32.71 -14.10
N ILE A 330 5.39 31.87 -13.30
CA ILE A 330 6.06 31.01 -12.31
C ILE A 330 6.74 29.88 -13.10
N ASN A 331 8.06 29.97 -13.28
CA ASN A 331 8.82 28.93 -13.98
C ASN A 331 8.95 27.68 -13.11
N THR A 332 9.27 27.90 -11.83
CA THR A 332 9.50 26.84 -10.86
C THR A 332 8.95 27.27 -9.52
N ALA A 333 8.26 26.37 -8.83
CA ALA A 333 8.05 26.45 -7.40
C ALA A 333 8.42 25.10 -6.79
N LYS A 334 9.15 25.10 -5.67
CA LYS A 334 9.70 23.89 -5.06
C LYS A 334 9.56 23.96 -3.55
N VAL A 335 9.15 22.86 -2.94
CA VAL A 335 9.14 22.68 -1.48
C VAL A 335 9.75 21.34 -1.11
N SER A 336 10.59 21.33 -0.07
CA SER A 336 11.24 20.12 0.44
C SER A 336 10.84 19.90 1.90
N LEU A 337 10.30 18.71 2.18
CA LEU A 337 9.93 18.26 3.52
C LEU A 337 11.06 17.44 4.10
N THR A 338 11.73 17.97 5.11
CA THR A 338 12.85 17.29 5.78
C THR A 338 12.32 16.38 6.88
N ARG A 339 12.86 15.17 6.93
CA ARG A 339 12.53 14.20 7.97
C ARG A 339 13.26 14.51 9.27
N ILE A 340 12.59 14.35 10.40
CA ILE A 340 13.26 14.29 11.71
C ILE A 340 13.64 12.83 11.96
N ASN A 341 14.94 12.56 12.06
CA ASN A 341 15.41 11.21 12.30
C ASN A 341 15.05 10.75 13.72
N PRO A 342 14.63 9.48 13.90
CA PRO A 342 14.39 8.94 15.23
C PRO A 342 15.69 8.90 16.04
N ILE A 343 15.59 9.06 17.35
CA ILE A 343 16.73 9.06 18.28
C ILE A 343 17.32 7.65 18.45
N ALA A 344 16.52 6.61 18.23
CA ALA A 344 16.95 5.21 18.28
C ALA A 344 16.40 4.43 17.07
N ASN A 345 17.27 3.69 16.39
CA ASN A 345 16.89 2.67 15.41
C ASN A 345 16.85 1.32 16.13
N GLY A 346 15.76 0.57 15.99
CA GLY A 346 15.63 -0.80 16.47
C GLY A 346 15.06 -1.70 15.38
N ASP A 347 15.16 -3.02 15.56
CA ASP A 347 14.72 -4.03 14.57
C ASP A 347 13.21 -3.94 14.24
N TYR A 348 12.43 -3.27 15.09
CA TYR A 348 11.00 -3.04 14.92
C TYR A 348 10.64 -1.57 14.66
N ALA A 349 11.60 -0.75 14.23
CA ALA A 349 11.28 0.62 13.80
C ALA A 349 10.27 0.59 12.65
N LEU A 350 9.35 1.56 12.63
CA LEU A 350 8.42 1.69 11.52
C LEU A 350 9.19 2.08 10.25
N ASN A 351 8.77 1.51 9.12
CA ASN A 351 9.34 1.88 7.84
C ASN A 351 9.07 3.36 7.54
N THR A 352 9.94 3.95 6.72
CA THR A 352 9.68 5.29 6.19
C THR A 352 8.78 5.18 4.96
N PRO A 353 7.67 5.94 4.87
CA PRO A 353 6.85 5.95 3.66
C PRO A 353 7.68 6.30 2.43
N THR A 354 7.66 5.46 1.40
CA THR A 354 8.55 5.63 0.24
C THR A 354 8.12 6.80 -0.65
N THR A 355 6.81 6.97 -0.86
CA THR A 355 6.26 7.98 -1.76
C THR A 355 5.13 8.74 -1.09
N LEU A 356 5.14 10.06 -1.24
CA LEU A 356 4.10 10.96 -0.78
C LEU A 356 3.40 11.62 -1.96
N LEU A 357 2.08 11.75 -1.86
CA LEU A 357 1.22 12.50 -2.77
C LEU A 357 0.85 13.84 -2.12
N MET A 358 1.00 14.93 -2.86
CA MET A 358 0.47 16.25 -2.51
C MET A 358 -0.74 16.55 -3.39
N ILE A 359 -1.89 16.86 -2.77
CA ILE A 359 -3.14 17.24 -3.45
C ILE A 359 -3.87 18.34 -2.70
N PRO A 360 -4.74 19.14 -3.36
CA PRO A 360 -5.59 20.10 -2.68
C PRO A 360 -6.44 19.40 -1.63
N LYS A 361 -6.61 20.02 -0.47
CA LYS A 361 -7.34 19.40 0.65
C LYS A 361 -8.79 19.05 0.29
N ALA A 362 -9.45 19.87 -0.51
CA ALA A 362 -10.82 19.62 -0.96
C ALA A 362 -10.94 18.34 -1.83
N GLU A 363 -9.84 17.84 -2.40
CA GLU A 363 -9.82 16.70 -3.31
C GLU A 363 -9.37 15.40 -2.62
N MET A 364 -9.06 15.44 -1.31
CA MET A 364 -8.39 14.33 -0.59
C MET A 364 -9.11 12.98 -0.70
N TYR A 365 -10.44 12.96 -0.73
CA TYR A 365 -11.23 11.73 -0.86
C TYR A 365 -11.53 11.40 -2.32
N SER A 366 -12.04 12.39 -3.07
CA SER A 366 -12.44 12.21 -4.46
C SER A 366 -11.28 11.78 -5.37
N PHE A 367 -10.03 12.13 -5.02
CA PHE A 367 -8.85 11.67 -5.76
C PHE A 367 -8.77 10.14 -5.80
N PHE A 368 -8.89 9.49 -4.64
CA PHE A 368 -8.79 8.03 -4.55
C PHE A 368 -10.08 7.33 -5.00
N GLU A 369 -11.24 7.86 -4.64
CA GLU A 369 -12.54 7.28 -5.04
C GLU A 369 -12.73 7.26 -6.56
N ASN A 370 -12.25 8.31 -7.26
CA ASN A 370 -12.27 8.40 -8.72
C ASN A 370 -11.04 7.78 -9.41
N LYS A 371 -10.16 7.10 -8.66
CA LYS A 371 -8.96 6.42 -9.19
C LYS A 371 -8.04 7.35 -9.99
N GLN A 372 -7.87 8.57 -9.51
CA GLN A 372 -7.01 9.55 -10.18
C GLN A 372 -5.54 9.16 -10.03
N VAL A 373 -4.75 9.51 -11.05
CA VAL A 373 -3.28 9.45 -11.02
C VAL A 373 -2.72 10.87 -10.98
N ALA A 374 -1.49 11.02 -10.49
CA ALA A 374 -0.85 12.32 -10.39
C ALA A 374 -0.70 12.97 -11.77
N ASN A 375 -1.17 14.22 -11.90
CA ASN A 375 -1.23 14.96 -13.16
C ASN A 375 -0.15 16.05 -13.28
N TYR A 376 0.63 16.28 -12.22
CA TYR A 376 1.67 17.32 -12.12
C TYR A 376 1.17 18.74 -12.45
N LYS A 377 -0.12 18.98 -12.23
CA LYS A 377 -0.79 20.28 -12.31
C LYS A 377 -1.39 20.67 -10.97
N THR A 378 -2.20 19.79 -10.41
CA THR A 378 -2.80 19.92 -9.08
C THR A 378 -2.33 18.83 -8.13
N SER A 379 -1.76 17.74 -8.65
CA SER A 379 -1.36 16.57 -7.87
C SER A 379 0.07 16.17 -8.19
N PHE A 380 0.89 15.98 -7.15
CA PHE A 380 2.34 15.80 -7.29
C PHE A 380 2.83 14.65 -6.41
N LEU A 381 3.84 13.93 -6.89
CA LEU A 381 4.49 12.87 -6.14
C LEU A 381 5.90 13.30 -5.72
N ALA A 382 6.30 12.90 -4.52
CA ALA A 382 7.67 12.99 -4.04
C ALA A 382 8.10 11.64 -3.46
N THR A 383 9.25 11.13 -3.91
CA THR A 383 9.87 9.93 -3.35
C THR A 383 10.90 10.34 -2.30
N TYR A 384 10.97 9.57 -1.21
CA TYR A 384 11.95 9.77 -0.16
C TYR A 384 13.37 9.62 -0.71
N SER A 385 14.24 10.59 -0.41
CA SER A 385 15.67 10.53 -0.69
C SER A 385 16.42 10.30 0.62
N SER A 386 17.11 9.16 0.75
CA SER A 386 17.99 8.90 1.89
C SER A 386 19.24 9.79 1.90
N THR A 387 19.66 10.30 0.73
CA THR A 387 20.83 11.18 0.60
C THR A 387 20.57 12.54 1.21
N THR A 388 19.39 13.11 0.98
CA THR A 388 19.01 14.44 1.49
C THR A 388 18.08 14.38 2.70
N ASN A 389 17.63 13.18 3.08
CA ASN A 389 16.65 12.94 4.15
C ASN A 389 15.36 13.77 3.96
N GLN A 390 14.88 13.84 2.71
CA GLN A 390 13.81 14.73 2.29
C GLN A 390 12.84 14.10 1.29
N TYR A 391 11.63 14.64 1.26
CA TYR A 391 10.68 14.55 0.15
C TYR A 391 10.61 15.89 -0.56
N THR A 392 10.94 15.93 -1.84
CA THR A 392 10.97 17.18 -2.61
C THR A 392 9.87 17.18 -3.67
N PHE A 393 8.95 18.13 -3.56
CA PHE A 393 7.95 18.41 -4.58
C PHE A 393 8.46 19.53 -5.48
N ASN A 394 8.81 19.18 -6.72
CA ASN A 394 9.33 20.11 -7.72
C ASN A 394 8.20 20.62 -8.62
N ASN A 395 8.40 21.82 -9.18
CA ASN A 395 7.55 22.44 -10.20
C ASN A 395 6.06 22.54 -9.83
N ILE A 396 5.76 22.86 -8.56
CA ILE A 396 4.40 23.04 -8.06
C ILE A 396 3.79 24.42 -8.39
N GLY A 397 4.38 25.18 -9.32
CA GLY A 397 3.90 26.52 -9.66
C GLY A 397 2.50 26.53 -10.26
N SER A 398 2.15 25.48 -11.01
CA SER A 398 0.79 25.25 -11.54
C SER A 398 -0.23 25.05 -10.43
N LEU A 399 0.14 24.41 -9.32
CA LEU A 399 -0.72 24.26 -8.14
C LEU A 399 -0.96 25.60 -7.45
N VAL A 400 0.09 26.41 -7.28
CA VAL A 400 -0.04 27.76 -6.70
C VAL A 400 -1.02 28.60 -7.52
N ARG A 401 -0.91 28.58 -8.85
CA ARG A 401 -1.86 29.29 -9.72
C ARG A 401 -3.29 28.74 -9.62
N TYR A 402 -3.45 27.42 -9.68
CA TYR A 402 -4.75 26.78 -9.50
C TYR A 402 -5.43 27.23 -8.21
N MET A 403 -4.69 27.26 -7.10
CA MET A 403 -5.21 27.76 -5.82
C MET A 403 -5.60 29.24 -5.90
N GLY A 404 -4.75 30.08 -6.51
CA GLY A 404 -5.02 31.51 -6.70
C GLY A 404 -6.26 31.82 -7.55
N GLU A 405 -6.58 30.96 -8.52
CA GLU A 405 -7.79 31.04 -9.35
C GLU A 405 -9.05 30.51 -8.64
N ASN A 406 -8.88 29.70 -7.59
CA ASN A 406 -9.97 28.97 -6.91
C ASN A 406 -10.22 29.47 -5.48
N ARG A 407 -9.97 30.75 -5.20
CA ARG A 407 -10.07 31.38 -3.87
C ARG A 407 -11.43 31.30 -3.19
N SER A 408 -12.50 31.06 -3.96
CA SER A 408 -13.85 30.92 -3.43
C SER A 408 -14.09 29.56 -2.76
N LYS A 409 -13.20 28.57 -2.94
CA LYS A 409 -13.33 27.25 -2.32
C LYS A 409 -12.89 27.28 -0.86
N GLU A 410 -13.48 26.43 -0.03
CA GLU A 410 -12.98 26.20 1.33
C GLU A 410 -11.57 25.59 1.29
N ASP A 411 -10.71 25.99 2.22
CA ASP A 411 -9.33 25.51 2.32
C ASP A 411 -8.54 25.64 1.00
N TRP A 412 -8.89 26.63 0.16
CA TRP A 412 -8.37 26.80 -1.21
C TRP A 412 -6.84 26.88 -1.30
N ASN A 413 -6.17 27.36 -0.25
CA ASN A 413 -4.71 27.48 -0.17
C ASN A 413 -4.05 26.31 0.58
N LYS A 414 -4.77 25.21 0.83
CA LYS A 414 -4.26 24.07 1.59
C LYS A 414 -4.12 22.82 0.73
N VAL A 415 -3.01 22.13 0.95
CA VAL A 415 -2.75 20.79 0.44
C VAL A 415 -2.69 19.79 1.58
N VAL A 416 -2.94 18.52 1.26
CA VAL A 416 -2.67 17.39 2.15
C VAL A 416 -1.59 16.53 1.51
N ILE A 417 -0.66 16.07 2.35
CA ILE A 417 0.44 15.19 1.99
C ILE A 417 0.14 13.80 2.55
N ILE A 418 -0.04 12.84 1.64
CA ILE A 418 -0.59 11.51 1.91
C ILE A 418 0.42 10.44 1.47
N PRO A 419 0.72 9.43 2.31
CA PRO A 419 1.56 8.32 1.90
C PRO A 419 0.79 7.42 0.91
N VAL A 420 1.42 7.08 -0.22
CA VAL A 420 0.77 6.35 -1.31
C VAL A 420 1.64 5.23 -1.86
N THR A 421 0.99 4.19 -2.37
CA THR A 421 1.59 3.18 -3.24
C THR A 421 1.26 3.52 -4.69
N VAL A 422 2.30 3.53 -5.54
CA VAL A 422 2.18 3.85 -6.97
C VAL A 422 2.42 2.61 -7.82
N THR A 423 1.59 2.39 -8.82
CA THR A 423 1.77 1.33 -9.82
C THR A 423 2.12 1.97 -11.15
N LYS A 424 3.15 1.43 -11.79
CA LYS A 424 3.57 1.85 -13.13
C LYS A 424 3.48 0.68 -14.09
N ASN A 425 3.17 0.96 -15.36
CA ASN A 425 3.30 -0.04 -16.41
C ASN A 425 4.78 -0.25 -16.79
N THR A 426 5.04 -1.20 -17.70
CA THR A 426 6.40 -1.52 -18.17
C THR A 426 7.11 -0.32 -18.83
N SER A 427 6.36 0.62 -19.38
CA SER A 427 6.88 1.86 -19.98
C SER A 427 7.19 2.94 -18.93
N GLY A 428 6.94 2.69 -17.65
CA GLY A 428 7.15 3.63 -16.55
C GLY A 428 6.02 4.65 -16.36
N GLU A 429 4.93 4.54 -17.11
CA GLU A 429 3.76 5.40 -16.97
C GLU A 429 2.96 5.02 -15.73
N LEU A 430 2.48 6.03 -15.01
CA LEU A 430 1.70 5.86 -13.80
C LEU A 430 0.29 5.39 -14.14
N THR A 431 -0.08 4.19 -13.68
CA THR A 431 -1.39 3.57 -13.97
C THR A 431 -2.33 3.55 -12.78
N ASN A 432 -1.80 3.58 -11.55
CA ASN A 432 -2.61 3.57 -10.34
C ASN A 432 -1.92 4.27 -9.17
N ILE A 433 -2.71 4.89 -8.30
CA ILE A 433 -2.29 5.38 -6.99
C ILE A 433 -3.31 4.90 -5.96
N THR A 434 -2.83 4.26 -4.91
CA THR A 434 -3.64 3.88 -3.74
C THR A 434 -3.00 4.43 -2.47
N HIS A 435 -3.76 4.49 -1.38
CA HIS A 435 -3.16 4.78 -0.08
C HIS A 435 -2.10 3.73 0.24
N ASP A 436 -0.99 4.17 0.82
CA ASP A 436 -0.02 3.24 1.37
C ASP A 436 -0.65 2.52 2.56
N MET A 437 -0.80 1.20 2.44
CA MET A 437 -1.35 0.37 3.51
C MET A 437 -0.28 -0.28 4.39
N SER A 438 1.00 -0.06 4.07
CA SER A 438 2.10 -0.57 4.88
C SER A 438 2.18 0.12 6.24
N ILE A 439 2.76 -0.57 7.22
CA ILE A 439 3.00 -0.01 8.55
C ILE A 439 4.25 0.87 8.48
N ALA A 440 4.03 2.16 8.21
CA ALA A 440 5.08 3.14 8.03
C ALA A 440 4.75 4.43 8.77
N SER A 441 5.79 5.12 9.23
CA SER A 441 5.64 6.45 9.79
C SER A 441 6.87 7.31 9.56
N THR A 442 6.62 8.61 9.56
CA THR A 442 7.68 9.59 9.54
C THR A 442 7.29 10.88 10.24
N LYS A 443 8.26 11.47 10.95
CA LYS A 443 8.18 12.82 11.49
C LYS A 443 8.82 13.78 10.49
N LEU A 444 8.16 14.89 10.23
CA LEU A 444 8.63 15.95 9.36
C LEU A 444 8.89 17.21 10.19
N VAL A 445 9.93 17.94 9.80
CA VAL A 445 10.12 19.34 10.22
C VAL A 445 8.85 20.11 9.86
N GLY A 446 8.24 20.80 10.82
CA GLY A 446 6.93 21.44 10.65
C GLY A 446 6.20 21.63 11.98
N GLY A 447 4.94 22.07 11.93
CA GLY A 447 4.16 22.42 13.12
C GLY A 447 4.35 23.88 13.55
N SER A 448 3.40 24.42 14.31
CA SER A 448 3.38 25.85 14.67
C SER A 448 4.48 26.26 15.66
N ASN A 449 5.03 25.33 16.42
CA ASN A 449 6.08 25.55 17.43
C ASN A 449 7.38 24.79 17.08
N ASN A 450 7.61 24.54 15.79
CA ASN A 450 8.79 23.86 15.28
C ASN A 450 10.10 24.56 15.65
N ARG A 451 11.09 23.77 16.09
CA ARG A 451 12.45 24.26 16.41
C ARG A 451 13.52 23.80 15.41
N ASN A 452 13.14 23.00 14.40
CA ASN A 452 14.05 22.37 13.45
C ASN A 452 14.20 23.16 12.14
N GLY A 453 13.79 24.44 12.13
CA GLY A 453 13.86 25.34 10.98
C GLY A 453 12.55 25.47 10.19
N ALA A 454 12.36 26.60 9.51
CA ALA A 454 11.16 26.85 8.70
C ALA A 454 11.12 25.93 7.48
N ILE A 455 9.91 25.55 7.06
CA ILE A 455 9.70 24.94 5.75
C ILE A 455 9.46 26.07 4.77
N ASN A 456 10.23 26.07 3.68
CA ASN A 456 10.17 27.13 2.70
C ASN A 456 9.76 26.60 1.32
N ILE A 457 8.94 27.37 0.63
CA ILE A 457 8.70 27.23 -0.81
C ILE A 457 9.57 28.25 -1.54
N THR A 458 10.44 27.76 -2.42
CA THR A 458 11.29 28.60 -3.29
C THR A 458 10.61 28.73 -4.65
N VAL A 459 10.50 29.97 -5.15
CA VAL A 459 9.79 30.30 -6.39
C VAL A 459 10.72 31.07 -7.32
N ILE A 460 10.71 30.73 -8.60
CA ILE A 460 11.44 31.42 -9.66
C ILE A 460 10.43 31.98 -10.66
N TYR A 461 10.45 33.29 -10.86
CA TYR A 461 9.60 34.02 -11.80
C TYR A 461 10.38 34.41 -13.05
N SER A 462 9.68 34.42 -14.19
CA SER A 462 10.11 35.09 -15.41
C SER A 462 9.20 36.29 -15.66
N LYS A 463 9.82 37.46 -15.79
CA LYS A 463 9.15 38.73 -16.10
C LYS A 463 9.67 39.27 -17.42
N PHE A 464 8.78 39.64 -18.34
CA PHE A 464 9.14 40.43 -19.51
C PHE A 464 9.09 41.92 -19.11
N LYS A 465 10.16 42.69 -19.34
CA LYS A 465 10.16 44.15 -19.14
C LYS A 465 9.52 44.90 -20.29
#